data_AF-A0A955NV73-F1
#
_entry.id   AF-A0A955NV73-F1
#
_cell.length_a   1.000
_cell.length_b   1.000
_cell.length_c   1.000
_cell.angle_alpha   90.00
_cell.angle_beta   90.00
_cell.angle_gamma   90.00
#
_symmetry.space_group_name_H-M   'P 1'
#
loop_
_entity.id
_entity.type
_entity.pdbx_description
1 polymer ?
#
loop_
_entity_poly.entity_id
_entity_poly.type
_entity_poly.pdbx_seq_one_letter_code
_entity_poly.pdbx_strand_id
1 'polypeptide(L)'
;TQQALVEDSVLCEYSSVERHGKVMQSIIGPNSNIAEGEVTSCLVGPFVGFHHQALLIGVVWPEGKGNIAYGCNCGSNHTGKAPDQEFWPGEGLFLGLGVNVKFPGSFVEAPYSMVATGVSLLPQKVEYPFSLILDPANRPDGIPQGFNEIIPAWVLSNNLFAVKRNEKKFRDRDRSIRAQFDHRIFRKEIVEWMLRAITRLESVDRLEIYTEKHIQGIGKNFMRESIRSKAVEAYRFHVEFYALEGLFLRALEKGSLSTTVLKRRSASPEWEFQRNLIKEFTGPRDPKSALEKYLEMLRQIAREVEFSKARDDERGQKIIPDYQDHHILAHDHPFVSAFREEVEQVEDQVFDLLEDYPQT
;
A
#
# COMPACT_ATOMS: atom_id res chain seq x y z
N THR A 1 -31.03 -18.23 3.37
CA THR A 1 -30.68 -18.09 4.81
C THR A 1 -29.19 -17.82 4.91
N GLN A 2 -28.77 -16.56 5.05
CA GLN A 2 -27.38 -16.26 5.42
C GLN A 2 -27.28 -16.39 6.95
N GLN A 3 -26.69 -17.48 7.45
CA GLN A 3 -26.57 -17.72 8.90
C GLN A 3 -25.31 -17.04 9.46
N ALA A 4 -25.27 -15.71 9.49
CA ALA A 4 -24.21 -14.98 10.17
C ALA A 4 -24.39 -15.06 11.70
N LEU A 5 -23.28 -15.07 12.44
CA LEU A 5 -23.25 -15.00 13.90
C LEU A 5 -22.55 -13.71 14.34
N VAL A 6 -23.24 -12.89 15.13
CA VAL A 6 -22.67 -11.66 15.71
C VAL A 6 -23.01 -11.65 17.21
N GLU A 7 -22.00 -11.66 18.06
CA GLU A 7 -22.14 -11.74 19.53
C GLU A 7 -21.22 -10.72 20.20
N ASP A 8 -21.74 -9.98 21.19
CA ASP A 8 -20.99 -8.98 21.96
C ASP A 8 -20.12 -8.02 21.11
N SER A 9 -20.62 -7.66 19.93
CA SER A 9 -19.84 -6.96 18.90
C SER A 9 -20.56 -5.71 18.38
N VAL A 10 -19.78 -4.77 17.86
CA VAL A 10 -20.29 -3.54 17.25
C VAL A 10 -19.97 -3.55 15.76
N LEU A 11 -21.00 -3.38 14.93
CA LEU A 11 -20.88 -3.17 13.49
C LEU A 11 -21.12 -1.70 13.16
N CYS A 12 -20.13 -1.04 12.56
CA CYS A 12 -20.21 0.37 12.15
C CYS A 12 -20.88 0.54 10.77
N GLU A 13 -20.97 1.79 10.31
CA GLU A 13 -21.73 2.17 9.10
C GLU A 13 -21.35 1.34 7.87
N TYR A 14 -22.34 0.74 7.21
CA TYR A 14 -22.15 -0.07 6.00
C TYR A 14 -21.15 -1.23 6.15
N SER A 15 -20.90 -1.68 7.38
CA SER A 15 -20.23 -2.96 7.62
C SER A 15 -21.23 -4.10 7.57
N SER A 16 -20.78 -5.30 7.18
CA SER A 16 -21.63 -6.49 7.11
C SER A 16 -20.93 -7.76 7.54
N VAL A 17 -21.73 -8.72 8.02
CA VAL A 17 -21.31 -10.10 8.29
C VAL A 17 -22.21 -11.01 7.47
N GLU A 18 -21.63 -11.77 6.56
CA GLU A 18 -22.36 -12.48 5.51
C GLU A 18 -21.86 -13.92 5.38
N ARG A 19 -22.61 -14.77 4.68
CA ARG A 19 -22.16 -16.13 4.27
C ARG A 19 -21.54 -16.96 5.41
N HIS A 20 -22.22 -17.07 6.55
CA HIS A 20 -21.73 -17.80 7.73
C HIS A 20 -20.53 -17.19 8.44
N GLY A 21 -20.24 -15.90 8.18
CA GLY A 21 -19.27 -15.15 8.96
C GLY A 21 -19.64 -15.11 10.46
N LYS A 22 -18.62 -15.12 11.30
CA LYS A 22 -18.73 -15.08 12.77
C LYS A 22 -17.93 -13.90 13.29
N VAL A 23 -18.58 -13.05 14.08
CA VAL A 23 -17.95 -11.91 14.75
C VAL A 23 -18.31 -11.95 16.23
N MET A 24 -17.30 -12.04 17.09
CA MET A 24 -17.47 -12.15 18.54
C MET A 24 -16.58 -11.12 19.25
N GLN A 25 -17.11 -10.43 20.25
CA GLN A 25 -16.33 -9.50 21.10
C GLN A 25 -15.48 -8.49 20.31
N SER A 26 -15.99 -8.02 19.18
CA SER A 26 -15.19 -7.26 18.21
C SER A 26 -15.88 -5.97 17.75
N ILE A 27 -15.08 -5.03 17.26
CA ILE A 27 -15.56 -3.81 16.60
C ILE A 27 -15.19 -3.89 15.12
N ILE A 28 -16.19 -3.79 14.24
CA ILE A 28 -16.01 -3.80 12.79
C ILE A 28 -16.29 -2.41 12.23
N GLY A 29 -15.27 -1.79 11.65
CA GLY A 29 -15.28 -0.43 11.13
C GLY A 29 -16.07 -0.27 9.84
N PRO A 30 -16.33 0.99 9.42
CA PRO A 30 -17.23 1.25 8.31
C PRO A 30 -16.79 0.64 6.97
N ASN A 31 -17.76 0.24 6.15
CA ASN A 31 -17.54 -0.37 4.83
C ASN A 31 -16.72 -1.70 4.84
N SER A 32 -16.49 -2.32 6.00
CA SER A 32 -15.82 -3.62 6.11
C SER A 32 -16.81 -4.77 5.99
N ASN A 33 -16.45 -5.82 5.25
CA ASN A 33 -17.32 -6.99 5.05
C ASN A 33 -16.62 -8.27 5.50
N ILE A 34 -17.23 -8.96 6.46
CA ILE A 34 -16.80 -10.26 6.99
C ILE A 34 -17.69 -11.37 6.42
N ALA A 35 -17.21 -12.02 5.37
CA ALA A 35 -17.86 -13.17 4.74
C ALA A 35 -17.08 -14.45 5.01
N GLU A 36 -17.78 -15.49 5.49
CA GLU A 36 -17.24 -16.84 5.78
C GLU A 36 -16.16 -16.93 6.88
N GLY A 37 -15.60 -15.80 7.32
CA GLY A 37 -14.53 -15.68 8.30
C GLY A 37 -14.95 -15.75 9.76
N GLU A 38 -13.96 -15.96 10.63
CA GLU A 38 -14.11 -15.85 12.08
C GLU A 38 -13.25 -14.69 12.61
N VAL A 39 -13.89 -13.75 13.32
CA VAL A 39 -13.27 -12.57 13.93
C VAL A 39 -13.63 -12.52 15.41
N THR A 40 -12.64 -12.63 16.29
CA THR A 40 -12.85 -12.68 17.74
C THR A 40 -11.90 -11.73 18.45
N SER A 41 -12.41 -10.93 19.39
CA SER A 41 -11.59 -9.99 20.19
C SER A 41 -10.72 -9.06 19.33
N CYS A 42 -11.29 -8.52 18.25
CA CYS A 42 -10.58 -7.68 17.29
C CYS A 42 -11.14 -6.24 17.23
N LEU A 43 -10.25 -5.29 16.91
CA LEU A 43 -10.61 -3.98 16.37
C LEU A 43 -10.27 -3.99 14.88
N VAL A 44 -11.28 -4.07 14.01
CA VAL A 44 -11.11 -4.07 12.56
C VAL A 44 -11.54 -2.72 12.02
N GLY A 45 -10.63 -2.03 11.32
CA GLY A 45 -10.85 -0.71 10.75
C GLY A 45 -11.80 -0.70 9.55
N PRO A 46 -11.88 0.43 8.82
CA PRO A 46 -12.77 0.57 7.68
C PRO A 46 -12.26 -0.18 6.44
N PHE A 47 -13.14 -0.53 5.50
CA PHE A 47 -12.79 -1.14 4.21
C PHE A 47 -11.95 -2.45 4.26
N VAL A 48 -11.97 -3.17 5.39
CA VAL A 48 -11.30 -4.46 5.48
C VAL A 48 -12.12 -5.50 4.71
N GLY A 49 -11.47 -6.10 3.72
CA GLY A 49 -12.03 -7.19 2.93
C GLY A 49 -11.72 -8.54 3.56
N PHE A 50 -12.77 -9.31 3.87
CA PHE A 50 -12.64 -10.64 4.42
C PHE A 50 -13.66 -11.52 3.70
N HIS A 51 -13.29 -12.08 2.55
CA HIS A 51 -14.25 -12.66 1.61
C HIS A 51 -14.42 -14.18 1.71
N HIS A 52 -13.51 -14.85 2.39
CA HIS A 52 -13.43 -16.30 2.47
C HIS A 52 -13.11 -16.73 3.89
N GLN A 53 -13.19 -18.04 4.17
CA GLN A 53 -12.78 -18.58 5.48
C GLN A 53 -11.34 -18.19 5.82
N ALA A 54 -11.17 -17.53 6.95
CA ALA A 54 -9.90 -17.19 7.59
C ALA A 54 -10.21 -16.87 9.06
N LEU A 55 -9.17 -16.62 9.86
CA LEU A 55 -9.28 -16.40 11.29
C LEU A 55 -8.52 -15.13 11.70
N LEU A 56 -9.20 -14.24 12.43
CA LEU A 56 -8.58 -13.12 13.15
C LEU A 56 -8.94 -13.22 14.64
N ILE A 57 -7.92 -13.37 15.49
CA ILE A 57 -8.04 -13.31 16.94
C ILE A 57 -7.03 -12.30 17.47
N GLY A 58 -7.44 -11.38 18.35
CA GLY A 58 -6.50 -10.44 19.00
C GLY A 58 -5.83 -9.46 18.02
N VAL A 59 -6.56 -9.05 16.97
CA VAL A 59 -6.04 -8.16 15.93
C VAL A 59 -6.52 -6.73 16.18
N VAL A 60 -5.58 -5.78 16.19
CA VAL A 60 -5.83 -4.34 16.35
C VAL A 60 -5.44 -3.64 15.05
N TRP A 61 -6.43 -3.38 14.19
CA TRP A 61 -6.25 -2.85 12.84
C TRP A 61 -7.10 -1.60 12.56
N PRO A 62 -6.92 -0.50 13.31
CA PRO A 62 -7.78 0.68 13.23
C PRO A 62 -7.80 1.32 11.83
N GLU A 63 -6.67 1.35 11.12
CA GLU A 63 -6.58 1.99 9.79
C GLU A 63 -7.26 1.19 8.67
N GLY A 64 -7.50 -0.10 8.90
CA GLY A 64 -8.20 -0.98 7.99
C GLY A 64 -7.62 -1.02 6.57
N LYS A 65 -8.49 -0.95 5.56
CA LYS A 65 -8.24 -0.97 4.12
C LYS A 65 -7.53 -2.21 3.57
N GLY A 66 -7.18 -3.16 4.43
CA GLY A 66 -6.53 -4.38 4.03
C GLY A 66 -7.49 -5.45 3.54
N ASN A 67 -6.90 -6.59 3.20
CA ASN A 67 -7.64 -7.71 2.67
C ASN A 67 -7.02 -9.01 3.15
N ILE A 68 -7.89 -9.94 3.55
CA ILE A 68 -7.53 -11.24 4.10
C ILE A 68 -7.99 -12.31 3.10
N ALA A 69 -7.03 -13.09 2.61
CA ALA A 69 -7.30 -14.20 1.72
C ALA A 69 -7.65 -15.49 2.50
N TYR A 70 -8.23 -16.45 1.79
CA TYR A 70 -8.64 -17.75 2.34
C TYR A 70 -7.51 -18.46 3.11
N GLY A 71 -7.86 -19.08 4.22
CA GLY A 71 -6.97 -19.89 5.06
C GLY A 71 -5.95 -19.08 5.86
N CYS A 72 -6.01 -17.75 5.85
CA CYS A 72 -5.15 -16.94 6.71
C CYS A 72 -5.52 -17.16 8.20
N ASN A 73 -4.52 -17.44 9.04
CA ASN A 73 -4.66 -17.64 10.47
C ASN A 73 -3.87 -16.58 11.23
N CYS A 74 -4.55 -15.53 11.70
CA CYS A 74 -4.00 -14.56 12.65
C CYS A 74 -4.46 -14.91 14.06
N GLY A 75 -3.52 -15.25 14.94
CA GLY A 75 -3.84 -15.52 16.35
C GLY A 75 -3.94 -17.00 16.72
N SER A 76 -3.34 -17.89 15.93
CA SER A 76 -3.18 -19.32 16.30
C SER A 76 -2.05 -19.54 17.34
N ASN A 77 -1.92 -18.66 18.33
CA ASN A 77 -0.81 -18.68 19.28
C ASN A 77 -1.22 -19.31 20.62
N HIS A 78 -1.59 -20.60 20.59
CA HIS A 78 -1.72 -21.44 21.78
C HIS A 78 -0.35 -21.75 22.40
N THR A 79 0.37 -20.73 22.88
CA THR A 79 1.75 -20.88 23.39
C THR A 79 1.82 -21.46 24.81
N GLY A 80 0.66 -21.75 25.42
CA GLY A 80 0.55 -22.26 26.79
C GLY A 80 1.04 -21.28 27.87
N LYS A 81 1.23 -20.00 27.52
CA LYS A 81 1.71 -18.93 28.42
C LYS A 81 0.61 -17.89 28.66
N ALA A 82 0.88 -16.62 28.39
CA ALA A 82 -0.10 -15.54 28.53
C ALA A 82 -1.27 -15.72 27.54
N PRO A 83 -2.50 -15.27 27.91
CA PRO A 83 -3.60 -15.13 26.96
C PRO A 83 -3.18 -14.23 25.80
N ASP A 84 -3.83 -14.42 24.66
CA ASP A 84 -3.42 -13.98 23.32
C ASP A 84 -2.70 -12.62 23.31
N GLN A 85 -1.47 -12.62 22.78
CA GLN A 85 -0.76 -11.39 22.43
C GLN A 85 -1.46 -10.72 21.24
N GLU A 86 -0.91 -9.62 20.73
CA GLU A 86 -1.60 -8.84 19.70
C GLU A 86 -0.86 -8.86 18.37
N PHE A 87 -1.64 -8.69 17.30
CA PHE A 87 -1.14 -8.34 15.98
C PHE A 87 -1.72 -7.01 15.53
N TRP A 88 -0.85 -6.09 15.14
CA TRP A 88 -1.19 -4.75 14.70
C TRP A 88 -0.82 -4.59 13.22
N PRO A 89 -1.75 -4.88 12.28
CA PRO A 89 -1.52 -4.71 10.86
C PRO A 89 -1.36 -3.23 10.47
N GLY A 90 -0.60 -2.96 9.42
CA GLY A 90 -0.58 -1.65 8.77
C GLY A 90 -1.84 -1.43 7.93
N GLU A 91 -2.19 -0.17 7.66
CA GLU A 91 -3.22 0.19 6.70
C GLU A 91 -3.02 -0.55 5.38
N GLY A 92 -4.07 -1.15 4.80
CA GLY A 92 -3.96 -1.78 3.50
C GLY A 92 -3.13 -3.06 3.45
N LEU A 93 -2.70 -3.63 4.58
CA LEU A 93 -1.97 -4.90 4.60
C LEU A 93 -2.78 -6.00 3.88
N PHE A 94 -2.12 -6.70 2.96
CA PHE A 94 -2.69 -7.86 2.27
C PHE A 94 -2.10 -9.14 2.87
N LEU A 95 -2.95 -9.97 3.45
CA LEU A 95 -2.57 -11.29 3.95
C LEU A 95 -2.96 -12.35 2.93
N GLY A 96 -1.95 -12.95 2.29
CA GLY A 96 -2.12 -13.96 1.25
C GLY A 96 -2.73 -15.27 1.75
N LEU A 97 -3.00 -16.17 0.79
CA LEU A 97 -3.66 -17.44 1.05
C LEU A 97 -2.84 -18.28 2.03
N GLY A 98 -3.47 -18.86 3.05
CA GLY A 98 -2.78 -19.74 3.99
C GLY A 98 -1.69 -19.07 4.85
N VAL A 99 -1.65 -17.74 4.94
CA VAL A 99 -0.68 -17.03 5.79
C VAL A 99 -0.93 -17.32 7.26
N ASN A 100 0.13 -17.63 8.01
CA ASN A 100 0.06 -17.84 9.47
C ASN A 100 0.79 -16.71 10.19
N VAL A 101 0.11 -15.99 11.08
CA VAL A 101 0.70 -14.89 11.84
C VAL A 101 0.90 -15.31 13.30
N LYS A 102 2.17 -15.40 13.72
CA LYS A 102 2.55 -15.65 15.11
C LYS A 102 2.74 -14.34 15.85
N PHE A 103 2.19 -14.26 17.04
CA PHE A 103 2.21 -13.05 17.86
C PHE A 103 3.42 -13.01 18.81
N PRO A 104 3.88 -11.80 19.21
CA PRO A 104 3.35 -10.50 18.83
C PRO A 104 3.83 -10.04 17.45
N GLY A 105 3.02 -9.26 16.76
CA GLY A 105 3.35 -8.71 15.44
C GLY A 105 2.96 -7.25 15.29
N SER A 106 3.82 -6.40 14.74
CA SER A 106 3.46 -5.00 14.44
C SER A 106 3.96 -4.56 13.07
N PHE A 107 3.02 -4.08 12.26
CA PHE A 107 3.20 -3.68 10.86
C PHE A 107 2.62 -2.27 10.64
N VAL A 108 2.39 -1.50 11.71
CA VAL A 108 1.81 -0.16 11.66
C VAL A 108 2.60 0.77 10.73
N GLU A 109 3.93 0.68 10.74
CA GLU A 109 4.84 1.44 9.86
C GLU A 109 5.12 0.73 8.52
N ALA A 110 4.38 -0.33 8.19
CA ALA A 110 4.50 -1.09 6.93
C ALA A 110 3.18 -1.13 6.13
N PRO A 111 2.50 0.01 5.93
CA PRO A 111 1.22 0.07 5.23
C PRO A 111 1.34 -0.43 3.79
N TYR A 112 0.25 -0.97 3.26
CA TYR A 112 0.09 -1.51 1.91
C TYR A 112 1.11 -2.60 1.54
N SER A 113 1.70 -3.25 2.55
CA SER A 113 2.54 -4.41 2.33
C SER A 113 1.70 -5.65 1.99
N MET A 114 2.31 -6.59 1.28
CA MET A 114 1.72 -7.87 0.93
C MET A 114 2.52 -9.00 1.57
N VAL A 115 1.81 -9.95 2.17
CA VAL A 115 2.37 -11.19 2.67
C VAL A 115 1.96 -12.29 1.70
N ALA A 116 2.94 -12.93 1.06
CA ALA A 116 2.70 -13.92 0.02
C ALA A 116 2.01 -15.18 0.57
N THR A 117 1.42 -15.96 -0.34
CA THR A 117 0.77 -17.24 -0.03
C THR A 117 1.69 -18.17 0.77
N GLY A 118 1.13 -18.81 1.81
CA GLY A 118 1.79 -19.83 2.62
C GLY A 118 2.85 -19.30 3.59
N VAL A 119 3.08 -17.99 3.64
CA VAL A 119 4.10 -17.40 4.52
C VAL A 119 3.71 -17.55 5.99
N SER A 120 4.70 -17.92 6.80
CA SER A 120 4.59 -17.87 8.26
C SER A 120 5.34 -16.65 8.79
N LEU A 121 4.61 -15.70 9.35
CA LEU A 121 5.20 -14.56 10.05
C LEU A 121 5.55 -14.99 11.47
N LEU A 122 6.84 -15.04 11.77
CA LEU A 122 7.32 -15.14 13.15
C LEU A 122 6.99 -13.85 13.93
N PRO A 123 7.05 -13.88 15.26
CA PRO A 123 6.85 -12.67 16.04
C PRO A 123 7.88 -11.59 15.71
N GLN A 124 7.41 -10.41 15.28
CA GLN A 124 8.27 -9.39 14.69
C GLN A 124 7.63 -8.00 14.58
N LYS A 125 8.47 -6.99 14.40
CA LYS A 125 8.08 -5.65 13.95
C LYS A 125 8.59 -5.41 12.53
N VAL A 126 7.73 -4.93 11.63
CA VAL A 126 8.09 -4.54 10.26
C VAL A 126 7.74 -3.07 10.03
N GLU A 127 8.68 -2.30 9.50
CA GLU A 127 8.57 -0.83 9.35
C GLU A 127 8.90 -0.33 7.94
N TYR A 128 8.65 -1.18 6.94
CA TYR A 128 8.92 -0.91 5.53
C TYR A 128 7.61 -0.90 4.74
N PRO A 129 7.09 0.27 4.34
CA PRO A 129 5.85 0.38 3.57
C PRO A 129 5.91 -0.33 2.21
N PHE A 130 4.76 -0.75 1.69
CA PHE A 130 4.64 -1.32 0.35
C PHE A 130 5.52 -2.55 0.10
N SER A 131 5.86 -3.28 1.17
CA SER A 131 6.77 -4.42 1.08
C SER A 131 6.07 -5.65 0.51
N LEU A 132 6.82 -6.55 -0.12
CA LEU A 132 6.43 -7.95 -0.28
C LEU A 132 7.22 -8.80 0.71
N ILE A 133 6.54 -9.66 1.47
CA ILE A 133 7.18 -10.68 2.32
C ILE A 133 6.84 -12.04 1.75
N LEU A 134 7.85 -12.86 1.46
CA LEU A 134 7.69 -14.18 0.84
C LEU A 134 8.64 -15.23 1.44
N ASP A 135 8.26 -16.49 1.31
CA ASP A 135 9.19 -17.59 1.58
C ASP A 135 10.30 -17.58 0.50
N PRO A 136 11.58 -17.49 0.87
CA PRO A 136 12.66 -17.39 -0.10
C PRO A 136 12.79 -18.65 -0.95
N ALA A 137 12.84 -18.49 -2.27
CA ALA A 137 13.14 -19.61 -3.17
C ALA A 137 14.53 -20.22 -2.88
N ASN A 138 15.51 -19.37 -2.54
CA ASN A 138 16.86 -19.77 -2.16
C ASN A 138 17.27 -19.01 -0.90
N ARG A 139 17.32 -19.73 0.23
CA ARG A 139 17.76 -19.17 1.52
C ARG A 139 19.29 -19.10 1.55
N PRO A 140 19.89 -17.91 1.77
CA PRO A 140 21.33 -17.81 1.92
C PRO A 140 21.85 -18.50 3.18
N ASP A 141 23.11 -18.92 3.14
CA ASP A 141 23.79 -19.51 4.30
C ASP A 141 23.82 -18.56 5.49
N GLY A 142 23.64 -19.11 6.70
CA GLY A 142 23.64 -18.36 7.94
C GLY A 142 22.33 -17.62 8.26
N ILE A 143 21.35 -17.61 7.35
CA ILE A 143 20.00 -17.09 7.65
C ILE A 143 19.19 -18.14 8.41
N PRO A 144 18.64 -17.81 9.60
CA PRO A 144 17.86 -18.76 10.37
C PRO A 144 16.68 -19.34 9.60
N GLN A 145 16.34 -20.59 9.88
CA GLN A 145 15.13 -21.22 9.34
C GLN A 145 13.89 -20.44 9.78
N GLY A 146 12.92 -20.29 8.88
CA GLY A 146 11.67 -19.56 9.13
C GLY A 146 11.78 -18.04 8.97
N PHE A 147 12.96 -17.47 8.68
CA PHE A 147 13.03 -16.08 8.23
C PHE A 147 12.48 -15.97 6.81
N ASN A 148 11.68 -14.95 6.52
CA ASN A 148 11.21 -14.71 5.16
C ASN A 148 12.16 -13.76 4.41
N GLU A 149 12.03 -13.64 3.10
CA GLU A 149 12.66 -12.56 2.34
C GLU A 149 11.69 -11.38 2.29
N ILE A 150 12.16 -10.19 2.66
CA ILE A 150 11.40 -8.94 2.53
C ILE A 150 11.92 -8.14 1.34
N ILE A 151 10.99 -7.61 0.55
CA ILE A 151 11.25 -6.72 -0.58
C ILE A 151 10.52 -5.40 -0.34
N PRO A 152 11.14 -4.42 0.32
CA PRO A 152 10.56 -3.10 0.51
C PRO A 152 10.23 -2.41 -0.81
N ALA A 153 9.20 -1.58 -0.82
CA ALA A 153 8.69 -0.87 -2.00
C ALA A 153 8.24 -1.78 -3.17
N TRP A 154 8.17 -3.10 -3.00
CA TRP A 154 7.79 -4.02 -4.09
C TRP A 154 6.42 -3.70 -4.69
N VAL A 155 5.44 -3.32 -3.86
CA VAL A 155 4.11 -2.97 -4.37
C VAL A 155 4.17 -1.72 -5.26
N LEU A 156 5.06 -0.78 -4.95
CA LEU A 156 5.28 0.43 -5.77
C LEU A 156 5.96 0.08 -7.11
N SER A 157 6.95 -0.81 -7.10
CA SER A 157 7.72 -1.16 -8.30
C SER A 157 7.08 -2.25 -9.17
N ASN A 158 6.19 -3.07 -8.63
CA ASN A 158 5.71 -4.27 -9.31
C ASN A 158 4.19 -4.46 -9.29
N ASN A 159 3.45 -3.66 -8.52
CA ASN A 159 2.00 -3.77 -8.41
C ASN A 159 1.30 -2.40 -8.28
N LEU A 160 1.75 -1.42 -9.06
CA LEU A 160 1.19 -0.07 -9.02
C LEU A 160 -0.29 -0.03 -9.46
N PHE A 161 -0.71 -1.00 -10.28
CA PHE A 161 -2.11 -1.25 -10.59
C PHE A 161 -2.96 -1.42 -9.33
N ALA A 162 -2.52 -2.24 -8.36
CA ALA A 162 -3.28 -2.43 -7.12
C ALA A 162 -3.35 -1.16 -6.27
N VAL A 163 -2.28 -0.35 -6.25
CA VAL A 163 -2.25 0.94 -5.53
C VAL A 163 -3.33 1.87 -6.10
N LYS A 164 -3.26 2.18 -7.39
CA LYS A 164 -4.20 3.11 -8.04
C LYS A 164 -5.63 2.59 -8.07
N ARG A 165 -5.81 1.28 -8.29
CA ARG A 165 -7.14 0.64 -8.23
C ARG A 165 -7.75 0.73 -6.84
N ASN A 166 -6.94 0.58 -5.78
CA ASN A 166 -7.45 0.64 -4.41
C ASN A 166 -7.93 2.04 -4.04
N GLU A 167 -7.25 3.12 -4.46
CA GLU A 167 -7.73 4.51 -4.25
C GLU A 167 -9.13 4.70 -4.81
N LYS A 168 -9.35 4.29 -6.07
CA LYS A 168 -10.68 4.34 -6.70
C LYS A 168 -11.68 3.43 -5.99
N LYS A 169 -11.28 2.20 -5.66
CA LYS A 169 -12.13 1.21 -4.97
C LYS A 169 -12.60 1.71 -3.62
N PHE A 170 -11.76 2.38 -2.83
CA PHE A 170 -12.17 2.94 -1.54
C PHE A 170 -13.19 4.05 -1.73
N ARG A 171 -12.95 4.96 -2.69
CA ARG A 171 -13.89 6.03 -3.02
C ARG A 171 -15.25 5.51 -3.48
N ASP A 172 -15.27 4.54 -4.40
CA ASP A 172 -16.50 3.96 -4.96
C ASP A 172 -17.30 3.14 -3.93
N ARG A 173 -16.62 2.60 -2.90
CA ARG A 173 -17.24 1.77 -1.86
C ARG A 173 -17.62 2.54 -0.61
N ASP A 174 -17.14 3.75 -0.45
CA ASP A 174 -17.43 4.52 0.74
C ASP A 174 -18.89 4.97 0.74
N ARG A 175 -19.65 4.41 1.67
CA ARG A 175 -21.04 4.78 1.89
C ARG A 175 -21.22 5.48 3.24
N SER A 176 -20.15 5.67 3.99
CA SER A 176 -20.22 6.25 5.34
C SER A 176 -20.75 7.67 5.29
N ILE A 177 -21.56 8.01 6.30
CA ILE A 177 -22.17 9.35 6.40
C ILE A 177 -21.50 10.12 7.54
N ARG A 178 -21.18 9.44 8.65
CA ARG A 178 -20.60 10.07 9.85
C ARG A 178 -19.07 10.01 9.84
N ALA A 179 -18.51 8.94 9.31
CA ALA A 179 -17.07 8.81 9.15
C ALA A 179 -16.62 9.44 7.83
N GLN A 180 -15.56 10.26 7.88
CA GLN A 180 -14.89 10.81 6.71
C GLN A 180 -13.54 10.13 6.55
N PHE A 181 -13.25 9.64 5.35
CA PHE A 181 -12.01 8.95 5.04
C PHE A 181 -11.26 9.66 3.93
N ASP A 182 -9.93 9.77 4.09
CA ASP A 182 -9.06 10.09 2.97
C ASP A 182 -8.80 8.80 2.16
N HIS A 183 -9.32 8.75 0.93
CA HIS A 183 -9.17 7.59 0.05
C HIS A 183 -7.82 7.54 -0.66
N ARG A 184 -7.02 8.62 -0.61
CA ARG A 184 -5.67 8.65 -1.18
C ARG A 184 -4.77 7.69 -0.40
N ILE A 185 -3.91 6.97 -1.12
CA ILE A 185 -2.86 6.14 -0.53
C ILE A 185 -1.64 6.98 -0.22
N PHE A 186 -1.22 7.83 -1.17
CA PHE A 186 -0.09 8.73 -0.95
C PHE A 186 -0.55 9.94 -0.15
N ARG A 187 -0.40 9.85 1.16
CA ARG A 187 -0.64 10.92 2.13
C ARG A 187 0.65 11.21 2.88
N LYS A 188 0.74 12.39 3.49
CA LYS A 188 1.91 12.82 4.25
C LYS A 188 2.44 11.74 5.19
N GLU A 189 1.58 11.09 5.97
CA GLU A 189 2.00 10.08 6.96
C GLU A 189 2.66 8.87 6.30
N ILE A 190 2.13 8.42 5.16
CA ILE A 190 2.67 7.29 4.38
C ILE A 190 4.03 7.68 3.78
N VAL A 191 4.14 8.90 3.26
CA VAL A 191 5.39 9.44 2.70
C VAL A 191 6.44 9.62 3.79
N GLU A 192 6.07 10.03 5.01
CA GLU A 192 6.98 10.07 6.17
C GLU A 192 7.51 8.67 6.55
N TRP A 193 6.69 7.61 6.43
CA TRP A 193 7.19 6.23 6.60
C TRP A 193 8.17 5.85 5.48
N MET A 194 7.89 6.24 4.22
CA MET A 194 8.82 6.01 3.10
C MET A 194 10.15 6.75 3.29
N LEU A 195 10.14 7.99 3.78
CA LEU A 195 11.34 8.76 4.09
C LEU A 195 12.18 8.09 5.19
N ARG A 196 11.53 7.63 6.27
CA ARG A 196 12.20 6.84 7.32
C ARG A 196 12.79 5.55 6.77
N ALA A 197 12.08 4.86 5.88
CA ALA A 197 12.60 3.69 5.20
C ALA A 197 13.85 4.03 4.37
N ILE A 198 13.83 5.09 3.55
CA ILE A 198 15.00 5.56 2.80
C ILE A 198 16.18 5.79 3.75
N THR A 199 15.99 6.58 4.82
CA THR A 199 17.06 6.87 5.78
C THR A 199 17.64 5.60 6.39
N ARG A 200 16.82 4.66 6.85
CA ARG A 200 17.27 3.39 7.44
C ARG A 200 18.01 2.52 6.42
N LEU A 201 17.51 2.45 5.19
CA LEU A 201 18.12 1.66 4.11
C LEU A 201 19.45 2.25 3.64
N GLU A 202 19.64 3.57 3.72
CA GLU A 202 20.89 4.24 3.32
C GLU A 202 21.92 4.33 4.45
N SER A 203 21.50 4.25 5.71
CA SER A 203 22.37 4.40 6.89
C SER A 203 23.10 3.11 7.29
N VAL A 204 23.51 2.30 6.33
CA VAL A 204 24.22 1.03 6.57
C VAL A 204 25.39 0.84 5.64
N ASP A 205 26.41 0.14 6.12
CA ASP A 205 27.49 -0.34 5.28
C ASP A 205 26.96 -1.33 4.25
N ARG A 206 27.57 -1.34 3.06
CA ARG A 206 27.18 -2.23 1.98
C ARG A 206 27.55 -3.68 2.33
N LEU A 207 26.54 -4.51 2.58
CA LEU A 207 26.62 -5.95 2.79
C LEU A 207 25.88 -6.68 1.68
N GLU A 208 26.13 -7.97 1.48
CA GLU A 208 25.34 -8.76 0.52
C GLU A 208 23.92 -9.02 1.04
N ILE A 209 23.80 -9.26 2.34
CA ILE A 209 22.55 -9.63 3.01
C ILE A 209 22.38 -8.84 4.31
N TYR A 210 21.17 -8.35 4.50
CA TYR A 210 20.72 -7.60 5.65
C TYR A 210 19.72 -8.42 6.45
N THR A 211 19.81 -8.29 7.77
CA THR A 211 18.81 -8.76 8.74
C THR A 211 18.55 -7.63 9.72
N GLU A 212 17.67 -7.86 10.70
CA GLU A 212 17.43 -6.93 11.81
C GLU A 212 18.70 -6.49 12.56
N LYS A 213 19.80 -7.27 12.49
CA LYS A 213 21.11 -6.88 13.06
C LYS A 213 21.74 -5.69 12.35
N HIS A 214 21.42 -5.48 11.09
CA HIS A 214 22.02 -4.45 10.23
C HIS A 214 21.02 -3.31 10.01
N ILE A 215 19.76 -3.65 9.72
CA ILE A 215 18.72 -2.69 9.39
C ILE A 215 17.52 -2.94 10.31
N GLN A 216 17.28 -2.00 11.23
CA GLN A 216 16.15 -2.08 12.17
C GLN A 216 14.81 -2.05 11.43
N GLY A 217 13.79 -2.67 12.05
CA GLY A 217 12.43 -2.72 11.49
C GLY A 217 12.26 -3.72 10.35
N ILE A 218 13.27 -4.52 9.98
CA ILE A 218 13.12 -5.60 9.00
C ILE A 218 12.35 -6.78 9.60
N GLY A 219 12.38 -6.93 10.92
CA GLY A 219 11.76 -8.05 11.63
C GLY A 219 12.53 -9.37 11.42
N LYS A 220 11.82 -10.49 11.48
CA LYS A 220 12.38 -11.83 11.26
C LYS A 220 12.41 -12.17 9.77
N ASN A 221 12.97 -11.25 9.01
CA ASN A 221 13.18 -11.34 7.57
C ASN A 221 14.65 -11.06 7.24
N PHE A 222 15.04 -11.37 6.01
CA PHE A 222 16.30 -10.92 5.43
C PHE A 222 16.04 -10.21 4.10
N MET A 223 17.02 -9.44 3.65
CA MET A 223 16.96 -8.66 2.42
C MET A 223 18.32 -8.67 1.74
N ARG A 224 18.36 -8.73 0.41
CA ARG A 224 19.61 -8.67 -0.37
C ARG A 224 19.97 -7.23 -0.73
N GLU A 225 21.24 -6.97 -1.01
CA GLU A 225 21.69 -5.65 -1.48
C GLU A 225 21.00 -5.17 -2.75
N SER A 226 20.80 -6.08 -3.71
CA SER A 226 20.10 -5.76 -4.95
C SER A 226 18.65 -5.32 -4.71
N ILE A 227 18.04 -5.80 -3.63
CA ILE A 227 16.69 -5.39 -3.20
C ILE A 227 16.77 -4.05 -2.47
N ARG A 228 17.72 -3.87 -1.56
CA ARG A 228 17.91 -2.62 -0.80
C ARG A 228 18.05 -1.40 -1.73
N SER A 229 18.92 -1.48 -2.74
CA SER A 229 19.13 -0.39 -3.70
C SER A 229 17.87 -0.04 -4.47
N LYS A 230 17.17 -1.06 -5.01
CA LYS A 230 15.92 -0.87 -5.76
C LYS A 230 14.80 -0.31 -4.90
N ALA A 231 14.73 -0.72 -3.64
CA ALA A 231 13.75 -0.17 -2.69
C ALA A 231 13.98 1.33 -2.45
N VAL A 232 15.23 1.75 -2.26
CA VAL A 232 15.58 3.17 -2.12
C VAL A 232 15.17 3.96 -3.36
N GLU A 233 15.52 3.46 -4.56
CA GLU A 233 15.12 4.09 -5.82
C GLU A 233 13.59 4.23 -5.95
N ALA A 234 12.85 3.15 -5.67
CA ALA A 234 11.40 3.15 -5.76
C ALA A 234 10.74 4.10 -4.76
N TYR A 235 11.21 4.15 -3.51
CA TYR A 235 10.71 5.12 -2.54
C TYR A 235 11.02 6.55 -2.97
N ARG A 236 12.26 6.85 -3.40
CA ARG A 236 12.67 8.19 -3.86
C ARG A 236 11.79 8.67 -5.01
N PHE A 237 11.52 7.81 -6.00
CA PHE A 237 10.62 8.13 -7.11
C PHE A 237 9.22 8.50 -6.63
N HIS A 238 8.62 7.72 -5.74
CA HIS A 238 7.24 7.97 -5.30
C HIS A 238 7.11 9.14 -4.30
N VAL A 239 8.13 9.38 -3.47
CA VAL A 239 8.22 10.60 -2.64
C VAL A 239 8.25 11.84 -3.52
N GLU A 240 9.08 11.81 -4.57
CA GLU A 240 9.17 12.91 -5.53
C GLU A 240 7.86 13.10 -6.29
N PHE A 241 7.24 12.02 -6.77
CA PHE A 241 5.95 12.08 -7.45
C PHE A 241 4.88 12.75 -6.59
N TYR A 242 4.74 12.33 -5.32
CA TYR A 242 3.82 12.93 -4.37
C TYR A 242 4.07 14.43 -4.14
N ALA A 243 5.35 14.83 -4.09
CA ALA A 243 5.73 16.23 -3.91
C ALA A 243 5.31 17.08 -5.12
N LEU A 244 5.56 16.59 -6.32
CA LEU A 244 5.25 17.26 -7.58
C LEU A 244 3.74 17.28 -7.88
N GLU A 245 3.02 16.21 -7.55
CA GLU A 245 1.55 16.18 -7.61
C GLU A 245 0.95 17.29 -6.72
N GLY A 246 1.54 17.54 -5.55
CA GLY A 246 1.18 18.66 -4.70
C GLY A 246 1.32 20.03 -5.36
N LEU A 247 2.36 20.24 -6.16
CA LEU A 247 2.55 21.47 -6.92
C LEU A 247 1.46 21.62 -7.98
N PHE A 248 1.17 20.55 -8.72
CA PHE A 248 0.11 20.53 -9.72
C PHE A 248 -1.26 20.86 -9.12
N LEU A 249 -1.68 20.14 -8.07
CA LEU A 249 -2.97 20.35 -7.41
C LEU A 249 -3.10 21.78 -6.87
N ARG A 250 -2.00 22.35 -6.35
CA ARG A 250 -1.99 23.74 -5.89
C ARG A 250 -2.12 24.74 -7.04
N ALA A 251 -1.43 24.51 -8.16
CA ALA A 251 -1.54 25.36 -9.34
C ALA A 251 -2.97 25.33 -9.90
N LEU A 252 -3.59 24.15 -9.92
CA LEU A 252 -4.98 23.94 -10.32
C LEU A 252 -5.95 24.68 -9.39
N GLU A 253 -5.78 24.59 -8.06
CA GLU A 253 -6.59 25.32 -7.07
C GLU A 253 -6.51 26.85 -7.25
N LYS A 254 -5.37 27.37 -7.72
CA LYS A 254 -5.15 28.80 -7.98
C LYS A 254 -5.46 29.21 -9.42
N GLY A 255 -5.76 28.27 -10.30
CA GLY A 255 -5.95 28.50 -11.73
C GLY A 255 -4.72 29.10 -12.43
N SER A 256 -3.52 29.02 -11.84
CA SER A 256 -2.29 29.57 -12.40
C SER A 256 -1.05 29.04 -11.70
N LEU A 257 0.07 28.95 -12.44
CA LEU A 257 1.37 28.57 -11.90
C LEU A 257 2.21 29.81 -11.53
N SER A 258 2.32 30.11 -10.23
CA SER A 258 3.12 31.25 -9.78
C SER A 258 4.63 30.94 -9.78
N THR A 259 5.43 31.82 -10.40
CA THR A 259 6.91 31.80 -10.38
C THR A 259 7.53 31.79 -8.97
N THR A 260 6.76 32.16 -7.94
CA THR A 260 7.22 32.24 -6.54
C THR A 260 6.68 31.13 -5.65
N VAL A 261 5.88 30.20 -6.18
CA VAL A 261 5.17 29.17 -5.39
C VAL A 261 6.13 28.26 -4.60
N LEU A 262 7.33 27.99 -5.15
CA LEU A 262 8.37 27.19 -4.48
C LEU A 262 9.20 28.01 -3.46
N LYS A 263 9.16 29.34 -3.54
CA LYS A 263 9.96 30.25 -2.71
C LYS A 263 9.21 30.71 -1.45
N ARG A 264 7.91 30.93 -1.56
CA ARG A 264 7.08 31.48 -0.47
C ARG A 264 6.56 30.39 0.45
N ARG A 265 6.71 30.61 1.77
CA ARG A 265 6.10 29.78 2.82
C ARG A 265 4.57 29.77 2.70
N SER A 266 3.97 28.68 3.13
CA SER A 266 2.52 28.50 3.11
C SER A 266 2.01 28.10 4.50
N ALA A 267 0.79 28.50 4.82
CA ALA A 267 0.11 28.06 6.03
C ALA A 267 -0.47 26.64 5.92
N SER A 268 -0.65 26.13 4.69
CA SER A 268 -1.09 24.74 4.46
C SER A 268 0.04 23.76 4.84
N PRO A 269 -0.13 22.91 5.86
CA PRO A 269 0.91 21.98 6.32
C PRO A 269 1.28 20.94 5.28
N GLU A 270 0.29 20.42 4.53
CA GLU A 270 0.49 19.44 3.46
C GLU A 270 1.36 20.00 2.33
N TRP A 271 0.99 21.19 1.84
CA TRP A 271 1.78 21.84 0.79
C TRP A 271 3.17 22.24 1.29
N GLU A 272 3.30 22.69 2.53
CA GLU A 272 4.62 23.02 3.10
C GLU A 272 5.53 21.78 3.13
N PHE A 273 4.98 20.61 3.46
CA PHE A 273 5.67 19.33 3.41
C PHE A 273 6.08 18.98 1.97
N GLN A 274 5.14 18.96 1.03
CA GLN A 274 5.41 18.68 -0.39
C GLN A 274 6.44 19.64 -0.99
N ARG A 275 6.33 20.95 -0.73
CA ARG A 275 7.28 21.94 -1.24
C ARG A 275 8.70 21.74 -0.69
N ASN A 276 8.84 21.29 0.54
CA ASN A 276 10.16 20.97 1.09
C ASN A 276 10.73 19.71 0.43
N LEU A 277 9.90 18.71 0.14
CA LEU A 277 10.33 17.54 -0.63
C LEU A 277 10.75 17.88 -2.06
N ILE A 278 10.06 18.79 -2.76
CA ILE A 278 10.50 19.27 -4.09
C ILE A 278 11.93 19.84 -4.02
N LYS A 279 12.24 20.61 -2.96
CA LYS A 279 13.57 21.21 -2.77
C LYS A 279 14.65 20.17 -2.49
N GLU A 280 14.29 19.09 -1.82
CA GLU A 280 15.23 18.03 -1.41
C GLU A 280 15.45 16.98 -2.51
N PHE A 281 14.38 16.54 -3.18
CA PHE A 281 14.43 15.38 -4.09
C PHE A 281 14.53 15.77 -5.57
N THR A 282 13.90 16.87 -5.97
CA THR A 282 13.70 17.13 -7.39
C THR A 282 14.86 17.91 -7.99
N GLY A 283 15.33 18.94 -7.28
CA GLY A 283 16.42 19.80 -7.75
C GLY A 283 16.09 20.95 -8.74
N PRO A 284 15.00 21.00 -9.55
CA PRO A 284 14.72 22.16 -10.38
C PRO A 284 14.37 23.36 -9.51
N ARG A 285 14.84 24.53 -9.94
CA ARG A 285 14.74 25.78 -9.17
C ARG A 285 13.45 26.54 -9.45
N ASP A 286 12.77 26.22 -10.55
CA ASP A 286 11.56 26.91 -10.98
C ASP A 286 10.35 25.96 -11.10
N PRO A 287 9.12 26.50 -10.91
CA PRO A 287 7.89 25.73 -10.94
C PRO A 287 7.57 25.05 -12.28
N LYS A 288 8.00 25.61 -13.41
CA LYS A 288 7.67 25.07 -14.74
C LYS A 288 8.37 23.73 -14.95
N SER A 289 9.69 23.67 -14.74
CA SER A 289 10.43 22.41 -14.87
C SER A 289 9.98 21.35 -13.86
N ALA A 290 9.46 21.75 -12.70
CA ALA A 290 8.87 20.82 -11.74
C ALA A 290 7.57 20.18 -12.28
N LEU A 291 6.68 20.95 -12.93
CA LEU A 291 5.48 20.39 -13.56
C LEU A 291 5.79 19.55 -14.81
N GLU A 292 6.80 19.93 -15.59
CA GLU A 292 7.25 19.11 -16.74
C GLU A 292 7.73 17.73 -16.25
N LYS A 293 8.49 17.70 -15.14
CA LYS A 293 8.92 16.44 -14.51
C LYS A 293 7.73 15.65 -13.93
N TYR A 294 6.75 16.33 -13.35
CA TYR A 294 5.51 15.67 -12.91
C TYR A 294 4.85 14.90 -14.04
N LEU A 295 4.69 15.51 -15.22
CA LEU A 295 4.10 14.85 -16.39
C LEU A 295 4.93 13.65 -16.86
N GLU A 296 6.25 13.77 -16.88
CA GLU A 296 7.13 12.63 -17.22
C GLU A 296 6.88 11.44 -16.29
N MET A 297 6.84 11.71 -14.98
CA MET A 297 6.61 10.68 -13.96
C MET A 297 5.19 10.13 -14.01
N LEU A 298 4.18 10.97 -14.26
CA LEU A 298 2.79 10.55 -14.41
C LEU A 298 2.62 9.60 -15.60
N ARG A 299 3.24 9.93 -16.75
CA ARG A 299 3.27 9.06 -17.93
C ARG A 299 3.97 7.74 -17.63
N GLN A 300 5.05 7.76 -16.86
CA GLN A 300 5.71 6.54 -16.41
C GLN A 300 4.79 5.69 -15.53
N ILE A 301 4.11 6.30 -14.55
CA ILE A 301 3.13 5.62 -13.70
C ILE A 301 1.99 5.00 -14.52
N ALA A 302 1.47 5.71 -15.53
CA ALA A 302 0.44 5.19 -16.44
C ALA A 302 0.89 3.90 -17.14
N ARG A 303 2.12 3.89 -17.68
CA ARG A 303 2.71 2.70 -18.30
C ARG A 303 2.91 1.56 -17.29
N GLU A 304 3.39 1.86 -16.09
CA GLU A 304 3.63 0.85 -15.04
C GLU A 304 2.31 0.24 -14.51
N VAL A 305 1.23 1.01 -14.43
CA VAL A 305 -0.11 0.50 -14.06
C VAL A 305 -0.60 -0.52 -15.09
N GLU A 306 -0.50 -0.20 -16.37
CA GLU A 306 -0.87 -1.13 -17.44
C GLU A 306 0.04 -2.35 -17.47
N PHE A 307 1.36 -2.14 -17.43
CA PHE A 307 2.35 -3.22 -17.44
C PHE A 307 2.16 -4.18 -16.27
N SER A 308 1.91 -3.64 -15.08
CA SER A 308 1.59 -4.43 -13.88
C SER A 308 0.40 -5.37 -14.10
N LYS A 309 -0.65 -4.92 -14.81
CA LYS A 309 -1.82 -5.76 -15.12
C LYS A 309 -1.54 -6.74 -16.28
N ALA A 310 -0.74 -6.33 -17.26
CA ALA A 310 -0.39 -7.14 -18.43
C ALA A 310 0.44 -8.38 -18.07
N ARG A 311 1.20 -8.34 -16.97
CA ARG A 311 1.95 -9.51 -16.46
C ARG A 311 1.08 -10.75 -16.20
N ASP A 312 -0.16 -10.55 -15.76
CA ASP A 312 -1.10 -11.67 -15.60
C ASP A 312 -1.53 -12.24 -16.94
N ASP A 313 -1.69 -11.40 -17.96
CA ASP A 313 -2.09 -11.80 -19.30
C ASP A 313 -0.94 -12.55 -20.00
N GLU A 314 0.29 -12.04 -19.93
CA GLU A 314 1.48 -12.72 -20.45
C GLU A 314 1.68 -14.09 -19.83
N ARG A 315 1.50 -14.21 -18.50
CA ARG A 315 1.60 -15.48 -17.80
C ARG A 315 0.45 -16.41 -18.18
N GLY A 316 -0.77 -15.90 -18.25
CA GLY A 316 -1.96 -16.65 -18.61
C GLY A 316 -1.86 -17.27 -20.00
N GLN A 317 -1.49 -16.48 -21.01
CA GLN A 317 -1.34 -16.92 -22.40
C GLN A 317 -0.23 -17.96 -22.58
N LYS A 318 0.84 -17.91 -21.77
CA LYS A 318 1.91 -18.92 -21.79
C LYS A 318 1.47 -20.28 -21.24
N ILE A 319 0.42 -20.33 -20.40
CA ILE A 319 0.01 -21.51 -19.65
C ILE A 319 -1.29 -22.11 -20.22
N ILE A 320 -2.25 -21.28 -20.63
CA ILE A 320 -3.61 -21.67 -20.99
C ILE A 320 -3.85 -21.43 -22.50
N PRO A 321 -4.04 -22.49 -23.32
CA PRO A 321 -4.26 -22.42 -24.78
C PRO A 321 -5.58 -21.78 -25.27
N ASP A 322 -6.08 -20.73 -24.64
CA ASP A 322 -7.23 -19.89 -25.04
C ASP A 322 -7.44 -18.70 -24.08
N TYR A 323 -6.41 -18.33 -23.31
CA TYR A 323 -6.55 -17.38 -22.19
C TYR A 323 -7.23 -16.06 -22.58
N GLN A 324 -6.87 -15.52 -23.74
CA GLN A 324 -7.38 -14.24 -24.24
C GLN A 324 -8.87 -14.26 -24.59
N ASP A 325 -9.45 -15.44 -24.90
CA ASP A 325 -10.85 -15.56 -25.31
C ASP A 325 -11.80 -15.48 -24.10
N HIS A 326 -11.25 -15.64 -22.88
CA HIS A 326 -11.99 -15.72 -21.63
C HIS A 326 -11.60 -14.64 -20.60
N HIS A 327 -10.61 -13.80 -20.88
CA HIS A 327 -10.12 -12.78 -19.96
C HIS A 327 -9.98 -11.41 -20.63
N ILE A 328 -10.40 -10.36 -19.91
CA ILE A 328 -10.19 -8.98 -20.33
C ILE A 328 -8.69 -8.66 -20.18
N LEU A 329 -8.05 -8.37 -21.30
CA LEU A 329 -6.64 -8.00 -21.36
C LEU A 329 -6.40 -6.63 -20.71
N ALA A 330 -5.17 -6.37 -20.29
CA ALA A 330 -4.80 -5.16 -19.57
C ALA A 330 -5.18 -3.88 -20.32
N HIS A 331 -5.01 -3.85 -21.64
CA HIS A 331 -5.28 -2.65 -22.43
C HIS A 331 -6.77 -2.33 -22.58
N ASP A 332 -7.63 -3.34 -22.43
CA ASP A 332 -9.09 -3.25 -22.44
C ASP A 332 -9.69 -3.24 -21.03
N HIS A 333 -8.85 -3.34 -20.00
CA HIS A 333 -9.33 -3.40 -18.63
C HIS A 333 -9.96 -2.05 -18.24
N PRO A 334 -11.23 -2.00 -17.79
CA PRO A 334 -11.96 -0.72 -17.60
C PRO A 334 -11.25 0.29 -16.70
N PHE A 335 -10.58 -0.20 -15.65
CA PHE A 335 -9.77 0.66 -14.78
C PHE A 335 -8.54 1.25 -15.50
N VAL A 336 -7.85 0.46 -16.34
CA VAL A 336 -6.65 0.92 -17.05
C VAL A 336 -7.05 1.99 -18.07
N SER A 337 -8.13 1.75 -18.84
CA SER A 337 -8.66 2.73 -19.79
C SER A 337 -9.05 4.03 -19.09
N ALA A 338 -9.84 3.96 -18.01
CA ALA A 338 -10.24 5.15 -17.25
C ALA A 338 -9.04 5.89 -16.64
N PHE A 339 -8.01 5.18 -16.20
CA PHE A 339 -6.80 5.80 -15.66
C PHE A 339 -5.96 6.49 -16.74
N ARG A 340 -5.92 5.96 -17.97
CA ARG A 340 -5.29 6.65 -19.11
C ARG A 340 -6.02 7.94 -19.46
N GLU A 341 -7.35 7.91 -19.50
CA GLU A 341 -8.17 9.11 -19.74
C GLU A 341 -7.95 10.17 -18.65
N GLU A 342 -7.83 9.76 -17.38
CA GLU A 342 -7.48 10.67 -16.28
C GLU A 342 -6.09 11.29 -16.47
N VAL A 343 -5.11 10.52 -16.93
CA VAL A 343 -3.76 11.02 -17.22
C VAL A 343 -3.78 12.03 -18.37
N GLU A 344 -4.53 11.75 -19.45
CA GLU A 344 -4.70 12.68 -20.58
C GLU A 344 -5.32 14.01 -20.12
N GLN A 345 -6.35 13.95 -19.26
CA GLN A 345 -6.95 15.16 -18.68
C GLN A 345 -5.97 15.96 -17.82
N VAL A 346 -5.15 15.29 -17.03
CA VAL A 346 -4.10 15.96 -16.23
C VAL A 346 -3.03 16.56 -17.13
N GLU A 347 -2.67 15.90 -18.23
CA GLU A 347 -1.74 16.45 -19.22
C GLU A 347 -2.27 17.75 -19.81
N ASP A 348 -3.52 17.78 -20.28
CA ASP A 348 -4.16 18.98 -20.80
C ASP A 348 -4.16 20.12 -19.77
N GLN A 349 -4.53 19.81 -18.52
CA GLN A 349 -4.54 20.80 -17.43
C GLN A 349 -3.14 21.35 -17.12
N VAL A 350 -2.09 20.54 -17.22
CA VAL A 350 -0.72 21.02 -17.04
C VAL A 350 -0.29 21.86 -18.24
N PHE A 351 -0.65 21.48 -19.47
CA PHE A 351 -0.34 22.29 -20.65
C PHE A 351 -0.96 23.68 -20.56
N ASP A 352 -2.24 23.78 -20.18
CA ASP A 352 -2.91 25.07 -19.95
C ASP A 352 -2.16 25.92 -18.91
N LEU A 353 -1.78 25.32 -17.77
CA LEU A 353 -1.01 26.00 -16.71
C LEU A 353 0.38 26.47 -17.18
N LEU A 354 0.99 25.76 -18.14
CA LEU A 354 2.30 26.09 -18.70
C LEU A 354 2.24 27.13 -19.82
N GLU A 355 1.15 27.18 -20.59
CA GLU A 355 0.92 28.24 -21.60
C GLU A 355 0.74 29.61 -20.93
N ASP A 356 -0.01 29.66 -19.83
CA ASP A 356 -0.22 30.86 -19.02
C ASP A 356 0.99 31.25 -18.15
N TYR A 357 2.04 30.41 -18.15
CA TYR A 357 3.22 30.66 -17.32
C TYR A 357 4.04 31.84 -17.88
N PRO A 358 4.36 32.87 -17.05
CA PRO A 358 5.09 34.04 -17.53
C PRO A 358 6.43 33.66 -18.18
N GLN A 359 6.59 34.01 -19.46
CA GLN A 359 7.88 33.92 -20.15
C GLN A 359 8.82 34.96 -19.50
N THR A 360 9.91 34.49 -18.91
CA THR A 360 10.97 35.35 -18.33
C THR A 360 11.80 36.04 -19.38
#